data_AF-A0AAU9KJ42-F1
#
_entry.id   AF-A0AAU9KJ42-F1
#
_cell.length_a   1.000
_cell.length_b   1.000
_cell.length_c   1.000
_cell.angle_alpha   90.00
_cell.angle_beta   90.00
_cell.angle_gamma   90.00
#
_symmetry.space_group_name_H-M   'P 1'
#
loop_
_entity.id
_entity.type
_entity.pdbx_description
1 polymer ?
#
loop_
_entity_poly.entity_id
_entity_poly.type
_entity_poly.pdbx_seq_one_letter_code
_entity_poly.pdbx_strand_id
1 'polypeptide(L)'
;MINSVSYPFELIKDALSGLVECEKNRIHDSSLYINLLLWAGIIILGLCLCVLLYFIVRLKSAYENFWKFIKNSVVSSYSSLRQVALDRLTSIHGLEINKENDLIQKNPKKKSNYVKANIIWKFCWRLSFFAIISIAFILAILYLYKACETYMINRPKLLQNFNIRRALLARIGYFTRDINKPPYLDIYKKSYSLADPSIEFENTILWYWEEYKNLHSKDLQDLLSSSLKDRLFEEIDSQFDILKYGTGVAANSAIFDSFYMSVHEYRSYTVKYSYLTNFGILQDSMADDFDMADSSSKQVISLQLSIIIGITILFSFELALLYLLYYIPFIRAQTKHLEEASILPKMIPEIEIGKKFDGSTKSNLLNFNSF
;
A
#
# COMPACT_ATOMS: atom_id res chain seq x y z
N MET A 1 -45.38 -6.17 -19.63
CA MET A 1 -45.25 -7.35 -20.52
C MET A 1 -43.79 -7.48 -20.88
N ILE A 2 -43.19 -8.65 -20.66
CA ILE A 2 -41.78 -8.90 -20.99
C ILE A 2 -41.73 -9.44 -22.42
N ASN A 3 -41.06 -8.70 -23.30
CA ASN A 3 -40.81 -9.10 -24.68
C ASN A 3 -39.97 -10.39 -24.71
N SER A 4 -40.40 -11.45 -25.41
CA SER A 4 -39.64 -12.72 -25.47
C SER A 4 -38.27 -12.56 -26.15
N VAL A 5 -38.12 -11.54 -26.98
CA VAL A 5 -36.86 -11.17 -27.66
C VAL A 5 -35.98 -10.28 -26.80
N SER A 6 -36.56 -9.42 -25.95
CA SER A 6 -35.82 -8.56 -25.03
C SER A 6 -35.34 -9.33 -23.78
N TYR A 7 -36.07 -10.38 -23.39
CA TYR A 7 -35.77 -11.17 -22.18
C TYR A 7 -34.34 -11.76 -22.14
N PRO A 8 -33.79 -12.36 -23.21
CA PRO A 8 -32.40 -12.83 -23.22
C PRO A 8 -31.37 -11.70 -22.99
N PHE A 9 -31.63 -10.49 -23.52
CA PHE A 9 -30.73 -9.35 -23.34
C PHE A 9 -30.75 -8.83 -21.90
N GLU A 10 -31.94 -8.74 -21.29
CA GLU A 10 -32.06 -8.37 -19.88
C GLU A 10 -31.41 -9.43 -18.98
N LEU A 11 -31.57 -10.73 -19.30
CA LEU A 11 -30.94 -11.82 -18.55
C LEU A 11 -29.40 -11.77 -18.63
N ILE A 12 -28.84 -11.49 -19.82
CA ILE A 12 -27.39 -11.32 -20.01
C ILE A 12 -26.88 -10.11 -19.23
N LYS A 13 -27.63 -9.00 -19.24
CA LYS A 13 -27.29 -7.78 -18.49
C LYS A 13 -27.28 -8.03 -16.99
N ASP A 14 -28.29 -8.70 -16.46
CA ASP A 14 -28.39 -9.03 -15.04
C ASP A 14 -27.27 -9.98 -14.61
N ALA A 15 -26.97 -10.98 -15.44
CA ALA A 15 -25.84 -11.88 -15.22
C ALA A 15 -24.50 -11.15 -15.22
N LEU A 16 -24.26 -10.23 -16.17
CA LEU A 16 -23.05 -9.41 -16.23
C LEU A 16 -22.94 -8.48 -15.01
N SER A 17 -24.03 -7.87 -14.59
CA SER A 17 -24.07 -6.99 -13.42
C SER A 17 -23.79 -7.76 -12.13
N GLY A 18 -24.38 -8.95 -11.99
CA GLY A 18 -24.09 -9.87 -10.89
C GLY A 18 -22.63 -10.34 -10.86
N LEU A 19 -22.04 -10.60 -12.04
CA LEU A 19 -20.62 -10.96 -12.15
C LEU A 19 -19.71 -9.81 -11.68
N VAL A 20 -20.01 -8.58 -12.11
CA VAL A 20 -19.26 -7.39 -11.68
C VAL A 20 -19.33 -7.21 -10.16
N GLU A 21 -20.50 -7.39 -9.56
CA GLU A 21 -20.66 -7.28 -8.11
C GLU A 21 -19.91 -8.39 -7.36
N CYS A 22 -19.94 -9.62 -7.86
CA CYS A 22 -19.17 -10.73 -7.32
C CYS A 22 -17.65 -10.45 -7.38
N GLU A 23 -17.15 -9.93 -8.49
CA GLU A 23 -15.73 -9.58 -8.61
C GLU A 23 -15.33 -8.43 -7.68
N LYS A 24 -16.17 -7.40 -7.54
CA LYS A 24 -15.93 -6.32 -6.57
C LYS A 24 -15.87 -6.86 -5.14
N ASN A 25 -16.81 -7.73 -4.76
CA ASN A 25 -16.82 -8.33 -3.43
C ASN A 25 -15.55 -9.15 -3.18
N ARG A 26 -15.12 -9.96 -4.15
CA ARG A 26 -13.84 -10.69 -4.07
C ARG A 26 -12.63 -9.77 -3.89
N ILE A 27 -12.60 -8.62 -4.58
CA ILE A 27 -11.54 -7.62 -4.45
C ILE A 27 -11.60 -6.97 -3.07
N HIS A 28 -12.79 -6.63 -2.57
CA HIS A 28 -12.98 -6.08 -1.24
C HIS A 28 -12.51 -7.03 -0.14
N ASP A 29 -12.85 -8.32 -0.25
CA ASP A 29 -12.38 -9.35 0.68
C ASP A 29 -10.85 -9.44 0.66
N SER A 30 -10.24 -9.42 -0.53
CA SER A 30 -8.79 -9.43 -0.69
C SER A 30 -8.13 -8.19 -0.06
N SER A 31 -8.74 -7.02 -0.20
CA SER A 31 -8.31 -5.76 0.43
C SER A 31 -8.38 -5.83 1.95
N LEU A 32 -9.43 -6.44 2.52
CA LEU A 32 -9.52 -6.68 3.96
C LEU A 32 -8.37 -7.56 4.47
N TYR A 33 -8.03 -8.66 3.78
CA TYR A 33 -6.90 -9.50 4.17
C TYR A 33 -5.57 -8.77 4.13
N ILE A 34 -5.34 -7.93 3.10
CA ILE A 34 -4.09 -7.16 2.97
C ILE A 34 -4.01 -6.07 4.06
N ASN A 35 -5.11 -5.38 4.33
CA ASN A 35 -5.16 -4.41 5.43
C ASN A 35 -4.93 -5.08 6.79
N LEU A 36 -5.50 -6.25 7.03
CA LEU A 36 -5.23 -7.04 8.24
C LEU A 36 -3.75 -7.43 8.36
N LEU A 37 -3.12 -7.85 7.26
CA LEU A 37 -1.69 -8.19 7.23
C LEU A 37 -0.81 -6.96 7.56
N LEU A 38 -1.15 -5.79 7.03
CA LEU A 38 -0.46 -4.54 7.33
C LEU A 38 -0.61 -4.13 8.80
N TRP A 39 -1.82 -4.24 9.36
CA TRP A 39 -2.07 -4.00 10.78
C TRP A 39 -1.29 -4.97 11.67
N ALA A 40 -1.23 -6.26 11.32
CA ALA A 40 -0.42 -7.23 12.02
C ALA A 40 1.07 -6.85 12.00
N GLY A 41 1.58 -6.39 10.84
CA GLY A 41 2.95 -5.88 10.71
C GLY A 41 3.24 -4.67 11.61
N ILE A 42 2.31 -3.70 11.68
CA ILE A 42 2.40 -2.54 12.57
C ILE A 42 2.45 -2.97 14.03
N ILE A 43 1.60 -3.92 14.44
CA ILE A 43 1.56 -4.45 15.81
C ILE A 43 2.88 -5.12 16.18
N ILE A 44 3.44 -5.95 15.29
CA ILE A 44 4.72 -6.64 15.52
C ILE A 44 5.86 -5.62 15.65
N LEU A 45 5.91 -4.60 14.78
CA LEU A 45 6.86 -3.49 14.88
C LEU A 45 6.71 -2.74 16.21
N GLY A 46 5.47 -2.45 16.62
CA GLY A 46 5.16 -1.80 17.89
C GLY A 46 5.66 -2.61 19.09
N LEU A 47 5.42 -3.92 19.10
CA LEU A 47 5.94 -4.83 20.13
C LEU A 47 7.47 -4.83 20.16
N CYS A 48 8.12 -4.88 19.00
CA CYS A 48 9.57 -4.83 18.91
C CYS A 48 10.14 -3.51 19.47
N LEU A 49 9.50 -2.38 19.16
CA LEU A 49 9.86 -1.07 19.73
C LEU A 49 9.67 -1.03 21.25
N CYS A 50 8.56 -1.58 21.77
CA CYS A 50 8.31 -1.66 23.21
C CYS A 50 9.39 -2.47 23.94
N VAL A 51 9.79 -3.63 23.39
CA VAL A 51 10.89 -4.44 23.94
C VAL A 51 12.19 -3.65 23.94
N LEU A 52 12.50 -2.96 22.85
CA LEU A 52 13.72 -2.16 22.73
C LEU A 52 13.75 -0.99 23.72
N LEU A 53 12.60 -0.32 23.92
CA LEU A 53 12.43 0.77 24.87
C LEU A 53 12.61 0.27 26.31
N TYR A 54 12.05 -0.90 26.65
CA TYR A 54 12.27 -1.56 27.93
C TYR A 54 13.77 -1.84 28.17
N PHE A 55 14.48 -2.38 27.17
CA PHE A 55 15.92 -2.60 27.24
C PHE A 55 16.71 -1.31 27.48
N ILE A 56 16.37 -0.21 26.80
CA ILE A 56 17.01 1.10 26.99
C ILE A 56 16.80 1.61 28.42
N VAL A 57 15.58 1.50 28.95
CA VAL A 57 15.26 1.92 30.33
C VAL A 57 16.05 1.08 31.35
N ARG A 58 16.14 -0.24 31.12
CA ARG A 58 16.93 -1.12 31.98
C ARG A 58 18.42 -0.79 31.93
N LEU A 59 18.97 -0.52 30.75
CA LEU A 59 20.37 -0.12 30.55
C LEU A 59 20.67 1.20 31.29
N LYS A 60 19.77 2.18 31.22
CA LYS A 60 19.88 3.41 32.01
C LYS A 60 19.99 3.12 33.51
N SER A 61 19.09 2.31 34.04
CA SER A 61 19.09 1.98 35.47
C SER A 61 20.40 1.30 35.89
N ALA A 62 20.90 0.37 35.07
CA ALA A 62 22.19 -0.26 35.29
C ALA A 62 23.35 0.75 35.29
N TYR A 63 23.37 1.68 34.34
CA TYR A 63 24.41 2.71 34.23
C TYR A 63 24.37 3.69 35.42
N GLU A 64 23.17 4.10 35.86
CA GLU A 64 23.00 4.95 37.04
C GLU A 64 23.47 4.25 38.32
N ASN A 65 23.18 2.96 38.47
CA ASN A 65 23.63 2.16 39.60
C ASN A 65 25.15 1.97 39.58
N PHE A 66 25.73 1.70 38.41
CA PHE A 66 27.17 1.59 38.23
C PHE A 66 27.89 2.90 38.59
N TRP A 67 27.36 4.04 38.14
CA TRP A 67 27.92 5.34 38.48
C TRP A 67 27.83 5.67 39.98
N LYS A 68 26.70 5.35 40.63
CA LYS A 68 26.56 5.46 42.08
C LYS A 68 27.58 4.57 42.81
N PHE A 69 27.81 3.36 42.32
CA PHE A 69 28.78 2.44 42.89
C PHE A 69 30.22 2.97 42.79
N ILE A 70 30.64 3.44 41.61
CA ILE A 70 31.97 4.06 41.43
C ILE A 70 32.12 5.26 42.36
N LYS A 71 31.13 6.15 42.40
CA LYS A 71 31.18 7.35 43.25
C LYS A 71 31.36 6.98 44.72
N ASN A 72 30.58 6.02 45.21
CA ASN A 72 30.69 5.57 46.60
C ASN A 72 32.05 4.93 46.88
N SER A 73 32.57 4.14 45.95
CA SER A 73 33.89 3.49 46.07
C SER A 73 35.02 4.53 46.09
N VAL A 74 35.00 5.53 45.20
CA VAL A 74 35.99 6.61 45.18
C VAL A 74 35.94 7.44 46.46
N VAL A 75 34.75 7.79 46.95
CA VAL A 75 34.60 8.54 48.21
C VAL A 75 35.12 7.73 49.40
N SER A 76 34.80 6.43 49.45
CA SER A 76 35.29 5.52 50.48
C SER A 76 36.81 5.39 50.46
N SER A 77 37.40 5.08 49.30
CA SER A 77 38.84 4.95 49.16
C SER A 77 39.58 6.26 49.44
N TYR A 78 39.05 7.41 49.00
CA TYR A 78 39.61 8.72 49.34
C TYR A 78 39.59 8.97 50.85
N SER A 79 38.46 8.67 51.52
CA SER A 79 38.35 8.84 52.98
C SER A 79 39.33 7.94 53.74
N SER A 80 39.51 6.69 53.29
CA SER A 80 40.44 5.73 53.86
C SER A 80 41.90 6.16 53.65
N LEU A 81 42.30 6.52 52.42
CA LEU A 81 43.63 7.04 52.11
C LEU A 81 43.94 8.33 52.90
N ARG A 82 42.96 9.23 53.03
CA ARG A 82 43.11 10.45 53.84
C ARG A 82 43.30 10.11 55.31
N GLN A 83 42.54 9.16 55.87
CA GLN A 83 42.73 8.71 57.25
C GLN A 83 44.13 8.12 57.46
N VAL A 84 44.58 7.21 56.58
CA VAL A 84 45.93 6.63 56.67
C VAL A 84 47.02 7.70 56.55
N ALA A 85 46.84 8.69 55.68
CA ALA A 85 47.78 9.80 55.55
C ALA A 85 47.81 10.69 56.80
N LEU A 86 46.63 11.00 57.37
CA LEU A 86 46.53 11.76 58.62
C LEU A 86 47.13 10.99 59.80
N ASP A 87 46.88 9.68 59.91
CA ASP A 87 47.44 8.82 60.97
C ASP A 87 48.97 8.73 60.87
N ARG A 88 49.53 8.71 59.66
CA ARG A 88 50.98 8.82 59.47
C ARG A 88 51.51 10.20 59.83
N LEU A 89 50.79 11.26 59.49
CA LEU A 89 51.23 12.63 59.79
C LEU A 89 51.22 12.89 61.30
N THR A 90 50.19 12.44 62.01
CA THR A 90 50.10 12.54 63.48
C THR A 90 51.17 11.69 64.16
N SER A 91 51.44 10.48 63.66
CA SER A 91 52.49 9.60 64.18
C SER A 91 53.91 10.17 64.03
N ILE A 92 54.20 10.93 62.97
CA ILE A 92 55.56 11.44 62.69
C ILE A 92 55.77 12.83 63.32
N HIS A 93 54.73 13.65 63.42
CA HIS A 93 54.88 15.06 63.85
C HIS A 93 54.28 15.36 65.22
N GLY A 94 53.63 14.39 65.89
CA GLY A 94 53.13 14.53 67.26
C GLY A 94 52.07 15.62 67.48
N LEU A 95 51.60 16.26 66.41
CA LEU A 95 50.56 17.28 66.42
C LEU A 95 49.20 16.59 66.30
N GLU A 96 48.38 16.67 67.35
CA GLU A 96 46.95 16.36 67.27
C GLU A 96 46.27 17.37 66.36
N ILE A 97 46.15 17.02 65.07
CA ILE A 97 45.36 17.80 64.13
C ILE A 97 43.90 17.63 64.54
N ASN A 98 43.28 18.70 65.05
CA ASN A 98 41.87 18.75 65.42
C ASN A 98 41.00 18.13 64.31
N LYS A 99 40.37 17.00 64.63
CA LYS A 99 39.51 16.22 63.72
C LYS A 99 38.20 16.94 63.35
N GLU A 100 37.92 18.10 63.93
CA GLU A 100 36.63 18.78 63.82
C GLU A 100 36.49 19.74 62.62
N ASN A 101 37.59 20.19 62.02
CA ASN A 101 37.52 21.09 60.87
C ASN A 101 37.86 20.36 59.57
N ASP A 102 36.88 19.64 59.03
CA ASP A 102 36.57 19.64 57.61
C ASP A 102 35.34 18.77 57.32
N LEU A 103 34.19 19.33 57.63
CA LEU A 103 32.89 18.91 57.11
C LEU A 103 32.83 19.09 55.58
N ILE A 104 33.60 18.31 54.81
CA ILE A 104 33.31 18.08 53.39
C ILE A 104 32.02 17.22 53.24
N GLN A 105 31.36 16.87 54.34
CA GLN A 105 29.98 16.35 54.34
C GLN A 105 28.89 17.43 54.21
N LYS A 106 29.17 18.73 54.30
CA LYS A 106 28.12 19.77 54.17
C LYS A 106 28.00 20.30 52.74
N ASN A 107 27.59 19.44 51.81
CA ASN A 107 26.55 19.77 50.83
C ASN A 107 26.27 18.58 49.90
N PRO A 108 25.44 17.60 50.30
CA PRO A 108 24.82 16.69 49.33
C PRO A 108 23.91 17.44 48.32
N LYS A 109 23.66 18.74 48.54
CA LYS A 109 22.82 19.61 47.71
C LYS A 109 23.54 20.35 46.59
N LYS A 110 24.89 20.37 46.53
CA LYS A 110 25.55 20.71 45.26
C LYS A 110 25.34 19.50 44.37
N LYS A 111 24.17 19.48 43.71
CA LYS A 111 23.89 18.71 42.51
C LYS A 111 25.07 18.97 41.58
N SER A 112 26.15 18.18 41.69
CA SER A 112 27.04 18.00 40.56
C SER A 112 26.07 17.62 39.46
N ASN A 113 25.96 18.46 38.43
CA ASN A 113 25.08 18.22 37.30
C ASN A 113 25.22 16.74 36.98
N TYR A 114 24.20 15.97 37.34
CA TYR A 114 24.17 14.55 37.06
C TYR A 114 24.52 14.51 35.59
N VAL A 115 25.50 13.70 35.19
CA VAL A 115 25.72 13.37 33.79
C VAL A 115 24.46 12.61 33.38
N LYS A 116 23.36 13.35 33.18
CA LYS A 116 22.04 12.87 32.87
C LYS A 116 22.15 12.48 31.43
N ALA A 117 22.55 11.22 31.22
CA ALA A 117 22.01 10.32 30.22
C ALA A 117 21.54 10.96 28.90
N ASN A 118 22.36 11.82 28.29
CA ASN A 118 22.18 12.27 26.90
C ASN A 118 22.22 11.06 25.93
N ILE A 119 22.72 9.92 26.41
CA ILE A 119 22.71 8.62 25.73
C ILE A 119 21.28 8.15 25.44
N ILE A 120 20.32 8.36 26.35
CA ILE A 120 18.92 7.94 26.13
C ILE A 120 18.28 8.76 25.03
N TRP A 121 18.51 10.07 25.03
CA TRP A 121 18.00 10.93 23.97
C TRP A 121 18.58 10.51 22.61
N LYS A 122 19.88 10.19 22.54
CA LYS A 122 20.49 9.64 21.32
C LYS A 122 19.86 8.31 20.87
N PHE A 123 19.53 7.42 21.81
CA PHE A 123 18.83 6.16 21.51
C PHE A 123 17.39 6.40 21.04
N CYS A 124 16.59 7.18 21.79
CA CYS A 124 15.21 7.50 21.45
C CYS A 124 15.09 8.24 20.13
N TRP A 125 16.00 9.17 19.82
CA TRP A 125 16.01 9.89 18.55
C TRP A 125 16.25 8.94 17.38
N ARG A 126 17.21 8.02 17.49
CA ARG A 126 17.52 7.03 16.45
C ARG A 126 16.40 6.00 16.27
N LEU A 127 15.79 5.57 17.38
CA LEU A 127 14.63 4.68 17.35
C LEU A 127 13.41 5.36 16.72
N SER A 128 13.18 6.62 17.05
CA SER A 128 12.13 7.46 16.47
C SER A 128 12.35 7.65 14.97
N PHE A 129 13.59 7.91 14.54
CA PHE A 129 13.93 8.00 13.12
C PHE A 129 13.59 6.72 12.35
N PHE A 130 13.94 5.56 12.89
CA PHE A 130 13.60 4.25 12.29
C PHE A 130 12.08 4.01 12.25
N ALA A 131 11.38 4.37 13.32
CA ALA A 131 9.92 4.26 13.39
C ALA A 131 9.22 5.18 12.38
N ILE A 132 9.68 6.44 12.23
CA ILE A 132 9.13 7.40 11.28
C ILE A 132 9.30 6.90 9.84
N ILE A 133 10.49 6.39 9.49
CA ILE A 133 10.74 5.81 8.16
C ILE A 133 9.83 4.61 7.89
N SER A 134 9.68 3.72 8.88
CA SER A 134 8.82 2.54 8.76
C SER A 134 7.35 2.92 8.59
N ILE A 135 6.86 3.91 9.34
CA ILE A 135 5.49 4.41 9.22
C ILE A 135 5.27 5.08 7.86
N ALA A 136 6.21 5.92 7.41
CA ALA A 136 6.13 6.59 6.11
C ALA A 136 6.05 5.58 4.96
N PHE A 137 6.82 4.49 5.04
CA PHE A 137 6.76 3.40 4.07
C PHE A 137 5.42 2.65 4.08
N ILE A 138 4.89 2.32 5.27
CA ILE A 138 3.58 1.66 5.38
C ILE A 138 2.48 2.54 4.76
N LEU A 139 2.52 3.86 5.01
CA LEU A 139 1.59 4.82 4.42
C LEU A 139 1.74 4.90 2.89
N ALA A 140 2.98 4.87 2.37
CA ALA A 140 3.24 4.86 0.94
C ALA A 140 2.70 3.59 0.26
N ILE A 141 2.90 2.40 0.87
CA ILE A 141 2.32 1.14 0.39
C ILE A 141 0.81 1.19 0.42
N LEU A 142 0.19 1.68 1.50
CA LEU A 142 -1.27 1.81 1.59
C LEU A 142 -1.83 2.71 0.48
N TYR A 143 -1.16 3.83 0.20
CA TYR A 143 -1.56 4.73 -0.87
C TYR A 143 -1.48 4.06 -2.26
N LEU A 144 -0.36 3.39 -2.56
CA LEU A 144 -0.18 2.67 -3.83
C LEU A 144 -1.14 1.49 -3.97
N TYR A 145 -1.37 0.75 -2.88
CA TYR A 145 -2.31 -0.35 -2.85
C TYR A 145 -3.74 0.12 -3.12
N LYS A 146 -4.16 1.25 -2.53
CA LYS A 146 -5.48 1.85 -2.79
C LYS A 146 -5.65 2.27 -4.26
N ALA A 147 -4.59 2.77 -4.89
CA ALA A 147 -4.61 3.06 -6.33
C ALA A 147 -4.80 1.75 -7.13
N CYS A 148 -4.07 0.69 -6.79
CA CYS A 148 -4.23 -0.63 -7.41
C CYS A 148 -5.64 -1.23 -7.19
N GLU A 149 -6.20 -1.08 -6.00
CA GLU A 149 -7.56 -1.51 -5.65
C GLU A 149 -8.61 -0.83 -6.53
N THR A 150 -8.45 0.48 -6.75
CA THR A 150 -9.33 1.25 -7.65
C THR A 150 -9.32 0.66 -9.07
N TYR A 151 -8.14 0.34 -9.61
CA TYR A 151 -8.01 -0.30 -10.92
C TYR A 151 -8.67 -1.68 -10.96
N MET A 152 -8.47 -2.50 -9.92
CA MET A 152 -9.09 -3.82 -9.83
C MET A 152 -10.63 -3.72 -9.77
N ILE A 153 -11.19 -2.78 -9.01
CA ILE A 153 -12.64 -2.58 -8.88
C ILE A 153 -13.28 -2.08 -10.18
N ASN A 154 -12.55 -1.27 -10.96
CA ASN A 154 -13.08 -0.67 -12.19
C ASN A 154 -12.89 -1.55 -13.42
N ARG A 155 -11.96 -2.52 -13.42
CA ARG A 155 -11.78 -3.48 -14.53
C ARG A 155 -13.06 -4.26 -14.88
N PRO A 156 -13.80 -4.87 -13.94
CA PRO A 156 -15.05 -5.57 -14.25
C PRO A 156 -16.08 -4.63 -14.92
N LYS A 157 -16.16 -3.37 -14.47
CA LYS A 157 -17.04 -2.35 -15.07
C LYS A 157 -16.62 -2.02 -16.50
N LEU A 158 -15.33 -1.91 -16.78
CA LEU A 158 -14.80 -1.69 -18.12
C LEU A 158 -15.24 -2.82 -19.06
N LEU A 159 -14.99 -4.07 -18.68
CA LEU A 159 -15.33 -5.24 -19.49
C LEU A 159 -16.85 -5.40 -19.67
N GLN A 160 -17.63 -5.08 -18.64
CA GLN A 160 -19.07 -5.03 -18.72
C GLN A 160 -19.52 -3.97 -19.73
N ASN A 161 -18.96 -2.76 -19.70
CA ASN A 161 -19.33 -1.68 -20.61
C ASN A 161 -19.12 -2.07 -22.08
N PHE A 162 -17.97 -2.68 -22.43
CA PHE A 162 -17.73 -3.20 -23.78
C PHE A 162 -18.74 -4.28 -24.19
N ASN A 163 -19.03 -5.24 -23.31
CA ASN A 163 -19.98 -6.31 -23.60
C ASN A 163 -21.42 -5.78 -23.76
N ILE A 164 -21.87 -4.88 -22.88
CA ILE A 164 -23.19 -4.26 -22.97
C ILE A 164 -23.28 -3.45 -24.27
N ARG A 165 -22.29 -2.63 -24.60
CA ARG A 165 -22.30 -1.85 -25.85
C ARG A 165 -22.38 -2.74 -27.09
N ARG A 166 -21.63 -3.85 -27.13
CA ARG A 166 -21.68 -4.82 -28.23
C ARG A 166 -23.06 -5.48 -28.32
N ALA A 167 -23.65 -5.86 -27.18
CA ALA A 167 -24.99 -6.46 -27.11
C ALA A 167 -26.09 -5.47 -27.52
N LEU A 168 -26.00 -4.21 -27.08
CA LEU A 168 -26.92 -3.13 -27.47
C LEU A 168 -26.82 -2.84 -28.96
N LEU A 169 -25.60 -2.77 -29.50
CA LEU A 169 -25.42 -2.59 -30.94
C LEU A 169 -26.06 -3.77 -31.70
N ALA A 170 -25.80 -5.02 -31.30
CA ALA A 170 -26.43 -6.20 -31.91
C ALA A 170 -27.97 -6.16 -31.81
N ARG A 171 -28.52 -5.67 -30.70
CA ARG A 171 -29.97 -5.46 -30.50
C ARG A 171 -30.52 -4.39 -31.43
N ILE A 172 -29.80 -3.28 -31.65
CA ILE A 172 -30.12 -2.24 -32.65
C ILE A 172 -30.17 -2.87 -34.05
N GLY A 173 -29.14 -3.62 -34.44
CA GLY A 173 -29.10 -4.31 -35.75
C GLY A 173 -30.22 -5.35 -35.92
N TYR A 174 -30.59 -6.06 -34.85
CA TYR A 174 -31.74 -6.96 -34.85
C TYR A 174 -33.04 -6.22 -35.14
N PHE A 175 -33.35 -5.15 -34.39
CA PHE A 175 -34.61 -4.41 -34.56
C PHE A 175 -34.66 -3.66 -35.89
N THR A 176 -33.54 -3.11 -36.37
CA THR A 176 -33.47 -2.53 -37.72
C THR A 176 -33.84 -3.54 -38.79
N ARG A 177 -33.39 -4.79 -38.67
CA ARG A 177 -33.78 -5.86 -39.60
C ARG A 177 -35.24 -6.23 -39.44
N ASP A 178 -35.74 -6.29 -38.21
CA ASP A 178 -37.13 -6.68 -37.89
C ASP A 178 -38.15 -5.67 -38.43
N ILE A 179 -37.91 -4.37 -38.23
CA ILE A 179 -38.73 -3.27 -38.75
C ILE A 179 -38.78 -3.28 -40.29
N ASN A 180 -37.68 -3.69 -40.92
CA ASN A 180 -37.55 -3.77 -42.38
C ASN A 180 -38.00 -5.11 -42.99
N LYS A 181 -38.59 -6.02 -42.20
CA LYS A 181 -39.10 -7.29 -42.72
C LYS A 181 -40.32 -7.05 -43.60
N PRO A 182 -40.50 -7.86 -44.67
CA PRO A 182 -41.72 -7.82 -45.44
C PRO A 182 -42.95 -8.12 -44.55
N PRO A 183 -44.11 -7.47 -44.78
CA PRO A 183 -45.29 -7.57 -43.91
C PRO A 183 -45.88 -8.99 -43.78
N TYR A 184 -45.54 -9.91 -44.69
CA TYR A 184 -45.95 -11.31 -44.63
C TYR A 184 -45.06 -12.19 -43.73
N LEU A 185 -43.90 -11.68 -43.31
CA LEU A 185 -42.96 -12.29 -42.35
C LEU A 185 -43.08 -11.66 -40.95
N ASP A 186 -44.01 -10.72 -40.77
CA ASP A 186 -44.27 -10.05 -39.50
C ASP A 186 -45.11 -10.96 -38.58
N ILE A 187 -44.42 -11.91 -37.96
CA ILE A 187 -44.99 -12.86 -36.98
C ILE A 187 -45.36 -12.12 -35.66
N TYR A 188 -44.82 -10.91 -35.47
CA TYR A 188 -44.87 -10.13 -34.23
C TYR A 188 -46.17 -9.33 -34.10
N LYS A 189 -46.73 -8.82 -35.21
CA LYS A 189 -48.02 -8.11 -35.22
C LYS A 189 -49.21 -8.91 -34.70
N LYS A 190 -49.11 -10.24 -34.64
CA LYS A 190 -50.20 -11.12 -34.17
C LYS A 190 -50.05 -11.63 -32.74
N SER A 191 -48.92 -11.39 -32.07
CA SER A 191 -48.70 -11.82 -30.69
C SER A 191 -48.87 -10.67 -29.71
N TYR A 192 -49.95 -10.70 -28.93
CA TYR A 192 -50.28 -9.72 -27.89
C TYR A 192 -49.25 -9.59 -26.75
N SER A 193 -48.19 -10.41 -26.74
CA SER A 193 -47.17 -10.41 -25.67
C SER A 193 -45.91 -9.63 -26.02
N LEU A 194 -45.80 -9.05 -27.22
CA LEU A 194 -44.58 -8.40 -27.69
C LEU A 194 -44.75 -6.88 -27.76
N ALA A 195 -43.81 -6.14 -27.16
CA ALA A 195 -43.80 -4.67 -27.21
C ALA A 195 -43.38 -4.20 -28.60
N ASP A 196 -43.83 -2.99 -28.97
CA ASP A 196 -43.56 -2.39 -30.28
C ASP A 196 -42.04 -2.33 -30.56
N PRO A 197 -41.55 -2.97 -31.64
CA PRO A 197 -40.14 -2.94 -32.04
C PRO A 197 -39.56 -1.53 -32.15
N SER A 198 -40.38 -0.54 -32.50
CA SER A 198 -39.95 0.86 -32.66
C SER A 198 -39.60 1.50 -31.32
N ILE A 199 -40.39 1.22 -30.28
CA ILE A 199 -40.15 1.73 -28.91
C ILE A 199 -38.91 1.06 -28.32
N GLU A 200 -38.76 -0.25 -28.52
CA GLU A 200 -37.59 -1.00 -28.06
C GLU A 200 -36.31 -0.55 -28.75
N PHE A 201 -36.39 -0.20 -30.04
CA PHE A 201 -35.27 0.35 -30.81
C PHE A 201 -34.79 1.69 -30.23
N GLU A 202 -35.70 2.65 -30.00
CA GLU A 202 -35.36 3.95 -29.43
C GLU A 202 -34.75 3.83 -28.03
N ASN A 203 -35.33 3.00 -27.16
CA ASN A 203 -34.81 2.73 -25.83
C ASN A 203 -33.40 2.12 -25.88
N THR A 204 -33.14 1.21 -26.82
CA THR A 204 -31.82 0.58 -26.98
C THR A 204 -30.77 1.60 -27.43
N ILE A 205 -31.13 2.54 -28.31
CA ILE A 205 -30.25 3.64 -28.71
C ILE A 205 -29.90 4.52 -27.51
N LEU A 206 -30.90 5.02 -26.77
CA LEU A 206 -30.67 5.90 -25.61
C LEU A 206 -29.73 5.24 -24.60
N TRP A 207 -29.95 3.96 -24.32
CA TRP A 207 -29.12 3.22 -23.39
C TRP A 207 -27.69 3.01 -23.93
N TYR A 208 -27.51 2.80 -25.24
CA TYR A 208 -26.18 2.74 -25.84
C TYR A 208 -25.40 4.04 -25.61
N TRP A 209 -26.03 5.20 -25.77
CA TRP A 209 -25.40 6.50 -25.54
C TRP A 209 -25.01 6.72 -24.07
N GLU A 210 -25.82 6.25 -23.13
CA GLU A 210 -25.50 6.29 -21.71
C GLU A 210 -24.25 5.45 -21.40
N GLU A 211 -24.16 4.23 -21.94
CA GLU A 211 -22.98 3.39 -21.78
C GLU A 211 -21.75 3.96 -22.49
N TYR A 212 -21.93 4.59 -23.66
CA TYR A 212 -20.85 5.28 -24.35
C TYR A 212 -20.28 6.43 -23.49
N LYS A 213 -21.15 7.21 -22.83
CA LYS A 213 -20.74 8.26 -21.90
C LYS A 213 -19.97 7.70 -20.70
N ASN A 214 -20.37 6.55 -20.19
CA ASN A 214 -19.66 5.89 -19.07
C ASN A 214 -18.22 5.55 -19.44
N LEU A 215 -17.93 5.15 -20.68
CA LEU A 215 -16.57 4.87 -21.15
C LEU A 215 -15.63 6.09 -21.09
N HIS A 216 -16.18 7.30 -21.19
CA HIS A 216 -15.42 8.55 -21.04
C HIS A 216 -15.18 8.96 -19.58
N SER A 217 -15.65 8.19 -18.60
CA SER A 217 -15.31 8.43 -17.21
C SER A 217 -13.80 8.23 -16.98
N LYS A 218 -13.21 9.11 -16.16
CA LYS A 218 -11.78 9.08 -15.86
C LYS A 218 -11.31 7.70 -15.36
N ASP A 219 -12.11 7.11 -14.47
CA ASP A 219 -11.87 5.81 -13.86
C ASP A 219 -11.74 4.66 -14.86
N LEU A 220 -12.49 4.70 -15.97
CA LEU A 220 -12.41 3.70 -17.04
C LEU A 220 -11.32 4.06 -18.05
N GLN A 221 -11.12 5.35 -18.34
CA GLN A 221 -10.06 5.79 -19.25
C GLN A 221 -8.65 5.51 -18.72
N ASP A 222 -8.45 5.50 -17.41
CA ASP A 222 -7.14 5.18 -16.81
C ASP A 222 -6.78 3.68 -16.94
N LEU A 223 -7.76 2.82 -17.28
CA LEU A 223 -7.55 1.40 -17.57
C LEU A 223 -7.31 1.09 -19.06
N LEU A 224 -7.61 2.04 -19.95
CA LEU A 224 -7.41 1.89 -21.39
C LEU A 224 -5.94 2.16 -21.74
N SER A 225 -5.33 1.26 -22.51
CA SER A 225 -4.03 1.53 -23.14
C SER A 225 -4.14 2.66 -24.16
N SER A 226 -3.02 3.33 -24.45
CA SER A 226 -2.99 4.35 -25.51
C SER A 226 -3.46 3.78 -26.85
N SER A 227 -2.95 2.61 -27.23
CA SER A 227 -3.34 1.94 -28.48
C SER A 227 -4.85 1.64 -28.57
N LEU A 228 -5.50 1.31 -27.45
CA LEU A 228 -6.95 1.09 -27.45
C LEU A 228 -7.73 2.41 -27.51
N LYS A 229 -7.23 3.49 -26.89
CA LYS A 229 -7.83 4.82 -27.04
C LYS A 229 -7.77 5.28 -28.50
N ASP A 230 -6.63 5.09 -29.15
CA ASP A 230 -6.43 5.45 -30.55
C ASP A 230 -7.40 4.66 -31.44
N ARG A 231 -7.52 3.34 -31.22
CA ARG A 231 -8.46 2.48 -31.96
C ARG A 231 -9.94 2.84 -31.76
N LEU A 232 -10.31 3.33 -30.59
CA LEU A 232 -11.68 3.70 -30.26
C LEU A 232 -12.07 5.09 -30.79
N PHE A 233 -11.15 6.06 -30.72
CA PHE A 233 -11.50 7.48 -30.81
C PHE A 233 -10.71 8.26 -31.86
N GLU A 234 -9.66 7.68 -32.44
CA GLU A 234 -8.79 8.35 -33.40
C GLU A 234 -8.87 7.73 -34.79
N GLU A 235 -8.26 8.40 -35.76
CA GLU A 235 -8.16 7.90 -37.12
C GLU A 235 -7.18 6.72 -37.18
N ILE A 236 -7.63 5.59 -37.74
CA ILE A 236 -6.85 4.37 -37.87
C ILE A 236 -6.67 3.99 -39.34
N ASP A 237 -5.50 3.46 -39.66
CA ASP A 237 -5.20 2.89 -40.97
C ASP A 237 -5.93 1.55 -41.12
N SER A 238 -7.20 1.64 -41.52
CA SER A 238 -8.10 0.50 -41.73
C SER A 238 -8.38 0.30 -43.21
N GLN A 239 -8.33 -0.97 -43.64
CA GLN A 239 -8.78 -1.37 -44.98
C GLN A 239 -10.30 -1.16 -45.17
N PHE A 240 -11.06 -1.05 -44.08
CA PHE A 240 -12.49 -0.82 -44.08
C PHE A 240 -12.80 0.65 -43.79
N ASP A 241 -13.49 1.31 -44.72
CA ASP A 241 -13.83 2.73 -44.64
C ASP A 241 -14.64 3.09 -43.38
N ILE A 242 -15.54 2.20 -42.93
CA ILE A 242 -16.37 2.44 -41.73
C ILE A 242 -15.54 2.60 -40.46
N LEU A 243 -14.37 1.97 -40.38
CA LEU A 243 -13.51 2.00 -39.19
C LEU A 243 -12.45 3.10 -39.24
N LYS A 244 -12.31 3.86 -40.34
CA LYS A 244 -11.23 4.84 -40.51
C LYS A 244 -11.16 5.87 -39.38
N TYR A 245 -12.28 6.25 -38.78
CA TYR A 245 -12.34 7.22 -37.68
C TYR A 245 -12.50 6.57 -36.31
N GLY A 246 -12.09 5.31 -36.17
CA GLY A 246 -12.17 4.54 -34.94
C GLY A 246 -13.52 3.88 -34.71
N THR A 247 -13.55 2.89 -33.83
CA THR A 247 -14.75 2.06 -33.61
C THR A 247 -15.88 2.80 -32.89
N GLY A 248 -15.57 3.82 -32.10
CA GLY A 248 -16.58 4.67 -31.46
C GLY A 248 -17.40 5.47 -32.47
N VAL A 249 -16.72 6.11 -33.43
CA VAL A 249 -17.38 6.85 -34.53
C VAL A 249 -18.11 5.89 -35.46
N ALA A 250 -17.50 4.76 -35.79
CA ALA A 250 -18.11 3.70 -36.59
C ALA A 250 -19.43 3.21 -35.99
N ALA A 251 -19.49 3.00 -34.68
CA ALA A 251 -20.69 2.58 -33.99
C ALA A 251 -21.79 3.66 -33.99
N ASN A 252 -21.43 4.93 -33.81
CA ASN A 252 -22.40 6.01 -33.94
C ASN A 252 -22.94 6.13 -35.37
N SER A 253 -22.08 5.96 -36.38
CA SER A 253 -22.51 5.90 -37.79
C SER A 253 -23.45 4.72 -38.03
N ALA A 254 -23.13 3.54 -37.51
CA ALA A 254 -23.98 2.36 -37.65
C ALA A 254 -25.35 2.53 -36.97
N ILE A 255 -25.43 3.26 -35.84
CA ILE A 255 -26.70 3.60 -35.19
C ILE A 255 -27.50 4.57 -36.05
N PHE A 256 -26.84 5.58 -36.63
CA PHE A 256 -27.50 6.52 -37.54
C PHE A 256 -28.04 5.82 -38.79
N ASP A 257 -27.24 4.94 -39.41
CA ASP A 257 -27.66 4.11 -40.54
C ASP A 257 -28.82 3.19 -40.14
N SER A 258 -28.79 2.63 -38.94
CA SER A 258 -29.84 1.78 -38.39
C SER A 258 -31.17 2.53 -38.22
N PHE A 259 -31.10 3.77 -37.72
CA PHE A 259 -32.27 4.65 -37.62
C PHE A 259 -32.81 5.01 -39.00
N TYR A 260 -31.92 5.43 -39.91
CA TYR A 260 -32.30 5.81 -41.26
C TYR A 260 -32.93 4.65 -42.04
N MET A 261 -32.38 3.43 -41.93
CA MET A 261 -32.96 2.21 -42.48
C MET A 261 -34.31 1.87 -41.85
N SER A 262 -34.53 2.15 -40.56
CA SER A 262 -35.81 1.85 -39.89
C SER A 262 -36.95 2.79 -40.31
N VAL A 263 -36.62 4.04 -40.67
CA VAL A 263 -37.60 5.08 -41.06
C VAL A 263 -37.90 5.05 -42.56
N HIS A 264 -36.91 4.72 -43.40
CA HIS A 264 -37.05 4.72 -44.85
C HIS A 264 -37.06 3.30 -45.42
N GLU A 265 -38.13 2.94 -46.12
CA GLU A 265 -38.26 1.64 -46.77
C GLU A 265 -37.34 1.55 -47.99
N TYR A 266 -36.08 1.15 -47.77
CA TYR A 266 -35.13 0.93 -48.86
C TYR A 266 -35.46 -0.36 -49.61
N ARG A 267 -35.79 -0.24 -50.89
CA ARG A 267 -35.94 -1.39 -51.81
C ARG A 267 -34.62 -1.84 -52.45
N SER A 268 -33.55 -1.05 -52.32
CA SER A 268 -32.25 -1.36 -52.92
C SER A 268 -31.50 -2.43 -52.13
N TYR A 269 -31.29 -3.59 -52.75
CA TYR A 269 -30.52 -4.70 -52.17
C TYR A 269 -29.05 -4.33 -51.89
N THR A 270 -28.44 -3.46 -52.69
CA THR A 270 -27.05 -3.05 -52.51
C THR A 270 -26.83 -2.25 -51.24
N VAL A 271 -27.77 -1.36 -50.88
CA VAL A 271 -27.70 -0.57 -49.64
C VAL A 271 -27.85 -1.47 -48.42
N LYS A 272 -28.82 -2.41 -48.44
CA LYS A 272 -29.00 -3.39 -47.36
C LYS A 272 -27.78 -4.30 -47.17
N TYR A 273 -27.19 -4.76 -48.28
CA TYR A 273 -25.99 -5.61 -48.23
C TYR A 273 -24.78 -4.86 -47.67
N SER A 274 -24.56 -3.62 -48.12
CA SER A 274 -23.49 -2.76 -47.60
C SER A 274 -23.62 -2.52 -46.10
N TYR A 275 -24.83 -2.17 -45.64
CA TYR A 275 -25.12 -2.01 -44.21
C TYR A 275 -24.80 -3.28 -43.41
N LEU A 276 -25.28 -4.45 -43.84
CA LEU A 276 -25.02 -5.71 -43.13
C LEU A 276 -23.53 -6.07 -43.08
N THR A 277 -22.81 -5.81 -44.17
CA THR A 277 -21.37 -6.07 -44.26
C THR A 277 -20.60 -5.15 -43.30
N ASN A 278 -20.87 -3.85 -43.35
CA ASN A 278 -20.27 -2.85 -42.47
C ASN A 278 -20.59 -3.11 -41.00
N PHE A 279 -21.82 -3.53 -40.71
CA PHE A 279 -22.25 -3.88 -39.36
C PHE A 279 -21.54 -5.13 -38.84
N GLY A 280 -21.30 -6.14 -39.70
CA GLY A 280 -20.50 -7.33 -39.37
C GLY A 280 -19.05 -6.96 -39.04
N ILE A 281 -18.40 -6.18 -39.91
CA ILE A 281 -17.03 -5.68 -39.70
C ILE A 281 -16.91 -4.91 -38.37
N LEU A 282 -17.90 -4.08 -38.05
CA LEU A 282 -17.93 -3.35 -36.79
C LEU A 282 -18.06 -4.27 -35.58
N GLN A 283 -18.92 -5.29 -35.64
CA GLN A 283 -19.07 -6.27 -34.55
C GLN A 283 -17.78 -7.05 -34.29
N ASP A 284 -17.09 -7.45 -35.36
CA ASP A 284 -15.79 -8.12 -35.26
C ASP A 284 -14.74 -7.19 -34.63
N SER A 285 -14.66 -5.93 -35.09
CA SER A 285 -13.72 -4.97 -34.48
C SER A 285 -14.04 -4.64 -33.02
N MET A 286 -15.32 -4.62 -32.61
CA MET A 286 -15.68 -4.46 -31.20
C MET A 286 -15.32 -5.68 -30.35
N ALA A 287 -15.24 -6.88 -30.94
CA ALA A 287 -14.74 -8.07 -30.25
C ALA A 287 -13.23 -7.96 -30.01
N ASP A 288 -12.47 -7.51 -31.01
CA ASP A 288 -11.03 -7.24 -30.85
C ASP A 288 -10.79 -6.15 -29.80
N ASP A 289 -11.59 -5.07 -29.80
CA ASP A 289 -11.49 -3.99 -28.82
C ASP A 289 -11.70 -4.52 -27.40
N PHE A 290 -12.61 -5.47 -27.22
CA PHE A 290 -12.86 -6.15 -25.94
C PHE A 290 -11.64 -6.97 -25.49
N ASP A 291 -11.05 -7.75 -26.39
CA ASP A 291 -9.86 -8.57 -26.08
C ASP A 291 -8.64 -7.68 -25.78
N MET A 292 -8.51 -6.56 -26.49
CA MET A 292 -7.52 -5.52 -26.19
C MET A 292 -7.77 -4.86 -24.83
N ALA A 293 -9.04 -4.61 -24.46
CA ALA A 293 -9.39 -4.06 -23.16
C ALA A 293 -9.07 -5.03 -22.00
N ASP A 294 -9.35 -6.33 -22.19
CA ASP A 294 -9.02 -7.35 -21.19
C ASP A 294 -7.51 -7.49 -20.98
N SER A 295 -6.74 -7.57 -22.07
CA SER A 295 -5.28 -7.66 -22.00
C SER A 295 -4.65 -6.38 -21.42
N SER A 296 -5.07 -5.20 -21.89
CA SER A 296 -4.54 -3.91 -21.42
C SER A 296 -4.84 -3.67 -19.93
N SER A 297 -6.07 -3.93 -19.49
CA SER A 297 -6.44 -3.76 -18.08
C SER A 297 -5.65 -4.68 -17.16
N LYS A 298 -5.40 -5.93 -17.57
CA LYS A 298 -4.52 -6.87 -16.84
C LYS A 298 -3.08 -6.35 -16.77
N GLN A 299 -2.57 -5.79 -17.87
CA GLN A 299 -1.22 -5.25 -17.92
C GLN A 299 -1.04 -4.05 -16.98
N VAL A 300 -2.00 -3.12 -16.97
CA VAL A 300 -1.98 -1.95 -16.07
C VAL A 300 -1.97 -2.40 -14.60
N ILE A 301 -2.84 -3.35 -14.23
CA ILE A 301 -2.88 -3.90 -12.86
C ILE A 301 -1.57 -4.61 -12.52
N SER A 302 -1.04 -5.44 -13.43
CA SER A 302 0.22 -6.16 -13.23
C SER A 302 1.42 -5.21 -13.06
N LEU A 303 1.43 -4.09 -13.79
CA LEU A 303 2.47 -3.08 -13.68
C LEU A 303 2.41 -2.39 -12.31
N GLN A 304 1.22 -2.02 -11.84
CA GLN A 304 1.03 -1.43 -10.50
C GLN A 304 1.47 -2.40 -9.39
N LEU A 305 1.10 -3.67 -9.49
CA LEU A 305 1.57 -4.71 -8.56
C LEU A 305 3.09 -4.87 -8.58
N SER A 306 3.69 -4.86 -9.77
CA SER A 306 5.15 -4.95 -9.92
C SER A 306 5.87 -3.76 -9.30
N ILE A 307 5.30 -2.54 -9.41
CA ILE A 307 5.82 -1.33 -8.75
C ILE A 307 5.76 -1.50 -7.23
N ILE A 308 4.63 -1.97 -6.68
CA ILE A 308 4.48 -2.20 -5.23
C ILE A 308 5.52 -3.20 -4.73
N ILE A 309 5.71 -4.31 -5.45
CA ILE A 309 6.73 -5.33 -5.12
C ILE A 309 8.14 -4.72 -5.18
N GLY A 310 8.46 -3.99 -6.24
CA GLY A 310 9.76 -3.35 -6.42
C GLY A 310 10.10 -2.36 -5.30
N ILE A 311 9.15 -1.50 -4.93
CA ILE A 311 9.29 -0.56 -3.80
C ILE A 311 9.48 -1.31 -2.48
N THR A 312 8.77 -2.42 -2.29
CA THR A 312 8.89 -3.23 -1.07
C THR A 312 10.27 -3.87 -0.94
N ILE A 313 10.82 -4.39 -2.03
CA ILE A 313 12.17 -4.96 -2.07
C ILE A 313 13.22 -3.88 -1.81
N LEU A 314 13.11 -2.72 -2.49
CA LEU A 314 14.04 -1.61 -2.35
C LEU A 314 14.06 -1.08 -0.91
N PHE A 315 12.89 -0.91 -0.30
CA PHE A 315 12.79 -0.48 1.09
C PHE A 315 13.34 -1.52 2.08
N SER A 316 13.07 -2.81 1.85
CA SER A 316 13.64 -3.87 2.69
C SER A 316 15.17 -3.88 2.62
N PHE A 317 15.72 -3.62 1.43
CA PHE A 317 17.16 -3.47 1.23
C PHE A 317 17.71 -2.23 1.95
N GLU A 318 17.05 -1.07 1.84
CA GLU A 318 17.44 0.16 2.56
C GLU A 318 17.41 0.00 4.08
N LEU A 319 16.38 -0.67 4.62
CA LEU A 319 16.30 -0.97 6.05
C LEU A 319 17.43 -1.89 6.51
N ALA A 320 17.77 -2.92 5.73
CA ALA A 320 18.90 -3.79 6.03
C ALA A 320 20.22 -3.01 6.01
N LEU A 321 20.38 -2.10 5.05
CA LEU A 321 21.54 -1.22 4.91
C LEU A 321 21.68 -0.27 6.11
N LEU A 322 20.58 0.37 6.53
CA LEU A 322 20.52 1.21 7.72
C LEU A 322 20.86 0.42 8.99
N TYR A 323 20.35 -0.80 9.11
CA TYR A 323 20.66 -1.67 10.24
C TYR A 323 22.17 -2.00 10.30
N LEU A 324 22.76 -2.43 9.17
CA LEU A 324 24.17 -2.80 9.10
C LEU A 324 25.13 -1.61 9.28
N LEU A 325 24.87 -0.48 8.60
CA LEU A 325 25.79 0.66 8.60
C LEU A 325 25.58 1.64 9.74
N TYR A 326 24.39 1.69 10.35
CA TYR A 326 24.09 2.67 11.39
C TYR A 326 23.89 2.04 12.76
N TYR A 327 23.15 0.93 12.83
CA TYR A 327 22.77 0.32 14.10
C TYR A 327 23.89 -0.56 14.68
N ILE A 328 24.50 -1.44 13.88
CA ILE A 328 25.63 -2.28 14.31
C ILE A 328 26.83 -1.47 14.82
N PRO A 329 27.40 -0.50 14.07
CA PRO A 329 28.57 0.24 14.56
C PRO A 329 28.24 1.06 15.80
N PHE A 330 27.00 1.50 15.95
CA PHE A 330 26.55 2.16 17.16
C PHE A 330 26.55 1.22 18.38
N ILE A 331 25.99 0.01 18.25
CA ILE A 331 26.05 -0.99 19.33
C ILE A 331 27.50 -1.32 19.68
N ARG A 332 28.37 -1.50 18.67
CA ARG A 332 29.82 -1.74 18.88
C ARG A 332 30.51 -0.59 19.61
N ALA A 333 30.17 0.65 19.29
CA ALA A 333 30.72 1.81 20.00
C ALA A 333 30.23 1.87 21.46
N GLN A 334 28.95 1.57 21.71
CA GLN A 334 28.40 1.57 23.08
C GLN A 334 28.96 0.43 23.93
N THR A 335 29.12 -0.77 23.38
CA THR A 335 29.75 -1.91 24.06
C THR A 335 31.19 -1.62 24.44
N LYS A 336 31.99 -1.05 23.52
CA LYS A 336 33.37 -0.62 23.81
C LYS A 336 33.44 0.42 24.93
N HIS A 337 32.56 1.42 24.92
CA HIS A 337 32.49 2.40 26.02
C HIS A 337 32.10 1.77 27.36
N LEU A 338 31.26 0.73 27.34
CA LEU A 338 30.89 -0.01 28.55
C LEU A 338 32.08 -0.81 29.10
N GLU A 339 32.86 -1.46 28.22
CA GLU A 339 34.08 -2.18 28.59
C GLU A 339 35.13 -1.25 29.19
N GLU A 340 35.41 -0.12 28.55
CA GLU A 340 36.33 0.90 29.08
C GLU A 340 35.87 1.42 30.46
N ALA A 341 34.57 1.68 30.62
CA ALA A 341 34.00 2.10 31.88
C ALA A 341 34.09 1.03 32.98
N SER A 342 34.08 -0.26 32.60
CA SER A 342 34.20 -1.40 33.53
C SER A 342 35.61 -1.55 34.13
N ILE A 343 36.63 -0.93 33.53
CA ILE A 343 38.02 -0.98 34.00
C ILE A 343 38.27 0.03 35.14
N LEU A 344 37.61 1.19 35.10
CA LEU A 344 37.71 2.24 36.14
C LEU A 344 37.56 1.75 37.59
N PRO A 345 36.58 0.90 37.95
CA PRO A 345 36.47 0.41 39.33
C PRO A 345 37.60 -0.53 39.75
N LYS A 346 38.35 -1.15 38.82
CA LYS A 346 39.52 -1.99 39.14
C LYS A 346 40.79 -1.20 39.43
N MET A 347 40.84 0.08 39.04
CA MET A 347 41.98 0.97 39.29
C MET A 347 41.92 1.66 40.67
N ILE A 348 40.80 1.52 41.38
CA ILE A 348 40.66 1.99 42.75
C ILE A 348 41.36 0.96 43.65
N PRO A 349 42.41 1.32 44.41
CA PRO A 349 43.14 0.35 45.23
C PRO A 349 42.19 -0.30 46.24
N GLU A 350 42.08 -1.62 46.14
CA GLU A 350 41.29 -2.46 47.06
C GLU A 350 41.92 -2.40 48.45
N ILE A 351 41.26 -1.70 49.36
CA ILE A 351 41.38 -1.99 50.78
C ILE A 351 39.97 -2.39 51.22
N GLU A 352 39.76 -3.73 51.22
CA GLU A 352 38.61 -4.47 51.78
C GLU A 352 37.19 -4.27 51.17
N ILE A 353 37.01 -4.40 49.85
CA ILE A 353 35.65 -4.51 49.25
C ILE A 353 35.44 -5.84 48.49
N GLY A 354 36.45 -6.71 48.48
CA GLY A 354 36.50 -7.95 47.70
C GLY A 354 35.48 -9.06 48.02
N LYS A 355 34.49 -8.85 48.89
CA LYS A 355 33.48 -9.89 49.22
C LYS A 355 32.05 -9.62 48.73
N LYS A 356 31.72 -8.41 48.24
CA LYS A 356 30.33 -8.11 47.81
C LYS A 356 30.11 -7.93 46.30
N PHE A 357 31.15 -7.75 45.50
CA PHE A 357 30.99 -7.38 44.09
C PHE A 357 31.13 -8.54 43.08
N ASP A 358 31.73 -9.67 43.48
CA ASP A 358 32.06 -10.74 42.51
C ASP A 358 30.88 -11.68 42.18
N GLY A 359 29.80 -11.67 42.96
CA GLY A 359 28.67 -12.62 42.81
C GLY A 359 27.43 -12.12 42.06
N SER A 360 27.13 -10.81 42.08
CA SER A 360 25.83 -10.29 41.60
C SER A 360 25.93 -9.46 40.31
N THR A 361 27.04 -8.76 40.09
CA THR A 361 27.21 -7.88 38.93
C THR A 361 27.83 -8.60 37.73
N LYS A 362 28.72 -9.58 38.00
CA LYS A 362 29.29 -10.46 36.96
C LYS A 362 28.23 -11.35 36.32
N SER A 363 27.29 -11.89 37.09
CA SER A 363 26.19 -12.72 36.56
C SER A 363 25.21 -11.91 35.70
N ASN A 364 25.00 -10.62 36.02
CA ASN A 364 24.14 -9.73 35.22
C ASN A 364 24.83 -9.17 33.97
N LEU A 365 26.16 -9.08 33.93
CA LEU A 365 26.94 -8.67 32.76
C LEU A 365 27.34 -9.85 31.86
N LEU A 366 27.52 -11.06 32.39
CA LEU A 366 27.83 -12.26 31.60
C LEU A 366 26.59 -12.86 30.91
N ASN A 367 25.39 -12.63 31.46
CA ASN A 367 24.13 -12.93 30.76
C ASN A 367 23.84 -11.99 29.57
N PHE A 368 24.67 -10.97 29.34
CA PHE A 368 24.60 -10.11 28.15
C PHE A 368 25.36 -10.68 26.95
N ASN A 369 26.25 -11.67 27.15
CA ASN A 369 27.04 -12.31 26.10
C ASN A 369 26.35 -13.54 25.47
N SER A 370 25.11 -13.85 25.84
CA SER A 370 24.38 -15.03 25.35
C SER A 370 23.24 -14.70 24.36
N PHE A 371 23.31 -13.55 23.68
CA PHE A 371 22.41 -13.19 22.57
C PHE A 371 23.19 -12.74 21.35
#